data_AF-A0A540LXT4-F1
#
_entry.id   AF-A0A540LXT4-F1
#
_cell.length_a   1.000
_cell.length_b   1.000
_cell.length_c   1.000
_cell.angle_alpha   90.00
_cell.angle_beta   90.00
_cell.angle_gamma   90.00
#
_symmetry.space_group_name_H-M   'P 1'
#
loop_
_entity.id
_entity.type
_entity.pdbx_description
1 polymer ?
#
loop_
_entity_poly.entity_id
_entity_poly.type
_entity_poly.pdbx_seq_one_letter_code
_entity_poly.pdbx_strand_id
1 'polypeptide(L)' 'MRDLDITYHIPSIQAYIQKGGFKRDVPFLQKVVVIEDAAHFINQEKPDEVSQHVYDFIKKF' A
#
# COMPACT_ATOMS: atom_id res chain seq x y z
N MET A 1 0.63 -0.82 -17.29
CA MET A 1 -0.17 -0.68 -16.06
C MET A 1 0.83 -0.38 -14.96
N ARG A 2 0.78 0.82 -14.39
CA ARG A 2 1.73 1.34 -13.38
C ARG A 2 0.90 1.85 -12.22
N ASP A 3 1.39 1.72 -10.99
CA ASP A 3 0.91 2.53 -9.88
C ASP A 3 1.12 4.03 -10.23
N LEU A 4 0.14 4.87 -9.90
CA LEU A 4 0.11 6.28 -10.25
C LEU A 4 0.13 7.18 -9.01
N ASP A 5 0.25 6.63 -7.79
CA ASP A 5 0.31 7.45 -6.58
C ASP A 5 1.59 8.30 -6.57
N ILE A 6 1.41 9.62 -6.52
CA ILE A 6 2.51 10.61 -6.50
C ILE A 6 3.44 10.41 -5.30
N THR A 7 2.92 9.98 -4.16
CA THR A 7 3.67 9.77 -2.92
C THR A 7 4.54 8.52 -3.00
N TYR A 8 4.07 7.47 -3.69
CA TYR A 8 4.87 6.27 -3.96
C TYR A 8 6.04 6.54 -4.90
N HIS A 9 5.94 7.56 -5.75
CA HIS A 9 6.96 7.95 -6.73
C HIS A 9 7.92 9.05 -6.25
N ILE A 10 7.76 9.55 -5.02
CA ILE A 10 8.76 10.44 -4.41
C ILE A 10 10.11 9.72 -4.36
N PRO A 11 11.24 10.39 -4.70
CA PRO A 11 12.55 9.78 -4.65
C PRO A 11 12.81 9.04 -3.34
N SER A 12 13.34 7.82 -3.45
CA SER A 12 13.67 6.92 -2.33
C SER A 12 12.50 6.23 -1.61
N ILE A 13 11.23 6.62 -1.83
CA ILE A 13 10.10 6.00 -1.12
C ILE A 13 9.93 4.52 -1.46
N GLN A 14 9.97 4.15 -2.74
CA GLN A 14 9.88 2.74 -3.13
C GLN A 14 11.03 1.92 -2.52
N ALA A 15 12.25 2.46 -2.50
CA ALA A 15 13.40 1.81 -1.89
C ALA A 15 13.23 1.67 -0.37
N TYR A 16 12.72 2.71 0.30
CA TYR A 16 12.45 2.66 1.74
C TYR A 16 11.41 1.58 2.09
N ILE A 17 10.34 1.48 1.31
CA ILE A 17 9.27 0.47 1.48
C ILE A 17 9.80 -0.94 1.17
N GLN A 18 10.45 -1.13 0.01
CA GLN A 18 10.81 -2.46 -0.50
C GLN A 18 12.12 -3.00 0.09
N LYS A 19 13.08 -2.15 0.48
CA LYS A 19 14.39 -2.57 1.01
C LYS A 19 14.42 -2.69 2.54
N GLY A 20 13.25 -2.76 3.18
CA GLY A 20 13.12 -3.05 4.60
C GLY A 20 13.27 -1.86 5.55
N GLY A 21 13.50 -0.64 5.05
CA GLY A 21 13.52 0.57 5.87
C GLY A 21 12.19 0.76 6.60
N PHE A 22 11.07 0.62 5.88
CA PHE A 22 9.74 0.76 6.45
C PHE A 22 9.41 -0.34 7.46
N LYS A 23 9.80 -1.60 7.17
CA LYS A 23 9.60 -2.73 8.08
C LYS A 23 10.44 -2.62 9.36
N ARG A 24 11.64 -2.05 9.27
CA ARG A 24 12.49 -1.76 10.45
C ARG A 24 11.80 -0.77 11.38
N ASP A 25 11.22 0.30 10.82
CA ASP A 25 10.60 1.37 11.61
C ASP A 25 9.18 0.99 12.08
N VAL A 26 8.51 0.06 11.36
CA VAL A 26 7.19 -0.50 11.71
C VAL A 26 7.28 -2.03 11.83
N PRO A 27 7.74 -2.58 12.99
CA PRO A 27 8.07 -4.01 13.12
C PRO A 27 6.91 -4.97 12.87
N PHE A 28 5.67 -4.55 13.13
CA PHE A 28 4.46 -5.34 12.92
C PHE A 28 3.79 -5.13 11.54
N LEU A 29 4.40 -4.33 10.66
CA LEU A 29 3.92 -4.10 9.30
C LEU A 29 3.69 -5.44 8.58
N GLN A 30 2.47 -5.65 8.08
CA GLN A 30 2.15 -6.82 7.27
C GLN A 30 2.70 -6.66 5.85
N LYS A 31 2.41 -7.61 4.95
CA LYS A 31 2.82 -7.51 3.54
C LYS A 31 2.27 -6.21 2.92
N VAL A 32 3.14 -5.45 2.28
CA VAL A 32 2.76 -4.25 1.49
C VAL A 32 1.94 -4.70 0.28
N VAL A 33 0.83 -4.01 0.04
CA VAL A 33 -0.04 -4.19 -1.13
C VAL A 33 0.11 -2.97 -2.03
N VAL A 34 0.34 -3.19 -3.32
CA VAL A 34 0.32 -2.16 -4.36
C VAL A 34 -0.84 -2.53 -5.29
N ILE A 35 -1.81 -1.64 -5.43
CA ILE A 35 -2.99 -1.85 -6.26
C ILE A 35 -2.67 -1.35 -7.67
N GLU A 36 -2.76 -2.22 -8.66
CA GLU A 36 -2.47 -1.87 -10.05
C GLU A 36 -3.53 -0.93 -10.64
N ASP A 37 -3.08 0.00 -11.47
CA ASP A 37 -3.91 1.01 -12.15
C ASP A 37 -4.80 1.82 -11.20
N ALA A 38 -4.26 2.15 -10.02
CA ALA A 38 -4.81 3.12 -9.10
C ALA A 38 -3.79 4.23 -8.82
N ALA A 39 -4.28 5.43 -8.51
CA ALA A 39 -3.52 6.61 -8.16
C ALA A 39 -3.71 6.96 -6.68
N HIS A 40 -3.81 8.25 -6.36
CA HIS A 40 -3.80 8.72 -4.98
C HIS A 40 -5.08 8.42 -4.19
N PHE A 41 -6.23 8.29 -4.87
CA PHE A 41 -7.54 8.09 -4.21
C PHE A 41 -8.02 6.64 -4.36
N ILE A 42 -7.17 5.67 -4.00
CA ILE A 42 -7.44 4.23 -4.19
C ILE A 42 -8.78 3.76 -3.63
N ASN A 43 -9.24 4.36 -2.52
CA ASN A 43 -10.51 4.01 -1.87
C ASN A 43 -11.74 4.47 -2.65
N GLN A 44 -11.60 5.42 -3.58
CA GLN A 44 -12.65 5.84 -4.50
C GLN A 44 -12.50 5.16 -5.86
N GLU A 45 -11.26 4.93 -6.31
CA GLU A 45 -10.97 4.30 -7.61
C GLU A 45 -11.21 2.78 -7.59
N LYS A 46 -10.91 2.12 -6.48
CA LYS A 46 -10.99 0.66 -6.28
C LYS A 46 -11.71 0.32 -4.96
N PRO A 47 -12.96 0.79 -4.76
CA PRO A 47 -13.64 0.75 -3.48
C PRO A 47 -13.83 -0.67 -2.93
N ASP A 48 -14.18 -1.63 -3.78
CA ASP A 48 -14.41 -3.02 -3.37
C ASP A 48 -13.12 -3.71 -2.93
N GLU A 49 -12.03 -3.54 -3.68
CA GLU A 49 -10.72 -4.13 -3.38
C GLU A 49 -10.15 -3.55 -2.08
N VAL A 50 -10.20 -2.23 -1.91
CA VAL A 50 -9.75 -1.57 -0.67
C VAL A 50 -10.62 -2.01 0.52
N SER A 51 -11.94 -2.06 0.37
CA SER A 51 -12.84 -2.50 1.43
C SER A 51 -12.57 -3.95 1.85
N GLN A 52 -12.34 -4.84 0.88
CA GLN A 52 -12.00 -6.23 1.15
C GLN A 52 -10.66 -6.36 1.90
N HIS A 53 -9.64 -5.61 1.50
CA HIS A 53 -8.35 -5.58 2.21
C HIS A 53 -8.48 -5.12 3.66
N VAL A 54 -9.28 -4.08 3.91
CA VAL A 54 -9.55 -3.59 5.28
C VAL A 54 -10.26 -4.68 6.09
N TYR A 55 -11.34 -5.26 5.55
CA TYR A 55 -12.12 -6.31 6.21
C TYR A 55 -11.25 -7.53 6.56
N ASP A 56 -10.44 -8.01 5.61
CA ASP A 56 -9.58 -9.18 5.80
C ASP A 56 -8.44 -8.93 6.79
N PHE A 57 -7.95 -7.68 6.88
CA PHE A 57 -6.93 -7.32 7.85
C PHE A 57 -7.49 -7.31 9.27
N ILE A 58 -8.62 -6.62 9.51
CA ILE A 58 -9.17 -6.46 10.85
C ILE A 58 -9.72 -7.76 11.43
N LYS A 59 -10.27 -8.66 10.59
CA LYS A 59 -10.82 -9.95 11.01
C LYS A 59 -9.79 -10.92 11.60
N LYS A 60 -8.49 -10.64 11.46
CA LYS A 60 -7.42 -11.45 12.05
C LYS A 60 -7.30 -11.26 13.57
N PHE A 61 -8.02 -10.29 14.13
CA PHE A 61 -7.99 -9.89 15.54
C PHE A 61 -9.42 -9.88 16.09
#